data_AF-A0A2D5D864-F1
#
_entry.id   AF-A0A2D5D864-F1
#
_cell.length_a   1.000
_cell.length_b   1.000
_cell.length_c   1.000
_cell.angle_alpha   90.00
_cell.angle_beta   90.00
_cell.angle_gamma   90.00
#
_symmetry.space_group_name_H-M   'P 1'
#
loop_
_entity.id
_entity.type
_entity.pdbx_description
1 polymer ?
#
loop_
_entity_poly.entity_id
_entity_poly.type
_entity_poly.pdbx_seq_one_letter_code
_entity_poly.pdbx_strand_id
1 'polypeptide(L)'
;MPACRGPRSCRKKANSMSSSESAQPIFWQAGGHHLAEINVATAIADLDDPVMEPFMAALDKVNALAEASAGFVWRMQDETGNNTGTYLNDDPRQIANMSVWETPADFRFYVYNTAHGAFMKRRARWFVPSEVPTFAIWWIAAGTVPTLAEGVARLEKLRRDGPTADAFGWDQLPA
;
A
#
# COMPACT_ATOMS: atom_id res chain seq x y z
N MET A 1 -25.25 -6.74 -75.20
CA MET A 1 -25.33 -5.53 -74.36
C MET A 1 -25.90 -5.94 -73.00
N PRO A 2 -25.36 -5.46 -71.87
CA PRO A 2 -24.56 -6.30 -70.96
C PRO A 2 -25.18 -6.46 -69.55
N ALA A 3 -24.69 -7.43 -68.77
CA ALA A 3 -24.72 -7.34 -67.32
C ALA A 3 -23.51 -8.05 -66.70
N CYS A 4 -22.82 -7.31 -65.84
CA CYS A 4 -21.45 -7.49 -65.41
C CYS A 4 -21.22 -8.66 -64.44
N ARG A 5 -20.04 -9.28 -64.55
CA ARG A 5 -19.44 -10.14 -63.53
C ARG A 5 -18.93 -9.26 -62.38
N GLY A 6 -19.46 -9.46 -61.17
CA GLY A 6 -18.98 -8.81 -59.96
C GLY A 6 -17.73 -9.48 -59.39
N PRO A 7 -16.75 -8.73 -58.88
CA PRO A 7 -15.60 -9.30 -58.19
C PRO A 7 -15.91 -9.58 -56.70
N ARG A 8 -15.44 -10.75 -56.24
CA ARG A 8 -15.42 -11.18 -54.84
C ARG A 8 -14.58 -10.20 -54.02
N SER A 9 -15.22 -9.49 -53.09
CA SER A 9 -14.53 -8.68 -52.09
C SER A 9 -14.34 -9.48 -50.80
N CYS A 10 -13.08 -9.77 -50.48
CA CYS A 10 -12.64 -10.28 -49.18
C CYS A 10 -13.03 -9.28 -48.08
N ARG A 11 -13.91 -9.66 -47.16
CA ARG A 11 -14.08 -8.98 -45.88
C ARG A 11 -12.75 -9.06 -45.11
N LYS A 12 -11.97 -7.97 -45.11
CA LYS A 12 -10.96 -7.75 -44.06
C LYS A 12 -11.71 -7.68 -42.74
N LYS A 13 -11.42 -8.60 -41.81
CA LYS A 13 -11.83 -8.47 -40.42
C LYS A 13 -11.25 -7.15 -39.91
N ALA A 14 -12.11 -6.21 -39.53
CA ALA A 14 -11.70 -5.08 -38.72
C ALA A 14 -11.20 -5.65 -37.40
N ASN A 15 -9.88 -5.59 -37.18
CA ASN A 15 -9.31 -5.83 -35.87
C ASN A 15 -9.75 -4.63 -35.02
N SER A 16 -10.74 -4.82 -34.14
CA SER A 16 -11.05 -3.81 -33.13
C SER A 16 -9.84 -3.72 -32.21
N MET A 17 -9.01 -2.72 -32.42
CA MET A 17 -8.04 -2.27 -31.42
C MET A 17 -8.85 -1.77 -30.23
N SER A 18 -9.02 -2.66 -29.25
CA SER A 18 -9.58 -2.34 -27.94
C SER A 18 -8.51 -1.62 -27.15
N SER A 19 -8.78 -0.33 -26.89
CA SER A 19 -8.33 0.50 -25.78
C SER A 19 -6.87 0.39 -25.35
N SER A 20 -6.10 1.45 -25.62
CA SER A 20 -4.82 1.69 -24.95
C SER A 20 -5.03 1.66 -23.43
N GLU A 21 -4.53 0.62 -22.76
CA GLU A 21 -4.17 0.72 -21.34
C GLU A 21 -3.17 1.87 -21.22
N SER A 22 -3.61 3.01 -20.69
CA SER A 22 -2.69 4.05 -20.25
C SER A 22 -1.84 3.44 -19.14
N ALA A 23 -0.57 3.16 -19.44
CA ALA A 23 0.39 2.71 -18.45
C ALA A 23 0.37 3.69 -17.26
N GLN A 24 0.13 3.17 -16.06
CA GLN A 24 0.13 3.98 -14.84
C GLN A 24 1.53 4.61 -14.65
N PRO A 25 1.63 5.84 -14.12
CA PRO A 25 2.92 6.50 -13.94
C PRO A 25 3.77 5.75 -12.90
N ILE A 26 5.07 5.61 -13.17
CA ILE A 26 6.05 5.15 -12.19
C ILE A 26 6.70 6.35 -11.51
N PHE A 27 6.73 6.36 -10.19
CA PHE A 27 7.35 7.40 -9.38
C PHE A 27 8.70 6.91 -8.88
N TRP A 28 9.77 7.45 -9.45
CA TRP A 28 11.14 7.06 -9.14
C TRP A 28 11.65 7.70 -7.86
N GLN A 29 12.48 6.96 -7.12
CA GLN A 29 13.17 7.48 -5.94
C GLN A 29 14.23 8.51 -6.35
N ALA A 30 14.10 9.74 -5.86
CA ALA A 30 15.14 10.75 -6.00
C ALA A 30 16.31 10.47 -5.05
N GLY A 31 17.52 10.89 -5.42
CA GLY A 31 18.68 10.82 -4.53
C GLY A 31 18.42 11.56 -3.21
N GLY A 32 18.89 11.00 -2.10
CA GLY A 32 18.69 11.59 -0.77
C GLY A 32 17.25 11.54 -0.26
N HIS A 33 16.40 10.67 -0.81
CA HIS A 33 15.03 10.44 -0.33
C HIS A 33 14.87 9.03 0.19
N HIS A 34 13.98 8.86 1.16
CA HIS A 34 13.53 7.58 1.72
C HIS A 34 12.06 7.35 1.35
N LEU A 35 11.60 6.10 1.46
CA LEU A 35 10.21 5.71 1.29
C LEU A 35 9.50 5.79 2.64
N ALA A 36 8.49 6.64 2.74
CA ALA A 36 7.54 6.64 3.85
C ALA A 36 6.29 5.86 3.46
N GLU A 37 5.67 5.21 4.44
CA GLU A 37 4.42 4.50 4.26
C GLU A 37 3.44 4.77 5.40
N ILE A 38 2.16 4.65 5.09
CA ILE A 38 1.08 4.51 6.05
C ILE A 38 0.22 3.32 5.66
N ASN A 39 -0.21 2.55 6.65
CA ASN A 39 -1.23 1.53 6.51
C ASN A 39 -2.29 1.71 7.60
N VAL A 40 -3.56 1.61 7.22
CA VAL A 40 -4.70 1.76 8.13
C VAL A 40 -5.63 0.56 7.99
N ALA A 41 -6.08 0.01 9.09
CA ALA A 41 -6.98 -1.14 9.08
C ALA A 41 -8.02 -1.02 10.17
N THR A 42 -9.20 -1.59 9.91
CA THR A 42 -10.26 -1.73 10.91
C THR A 42 -10.30 -3.16 11.39
N ALA A 43 -10.08 -3.38 12.68
CA ALA A 43 -10.19 -4.70 13.30
C ALA A 43 -11.63 -5.23 13.23
N ILE A 44 -11.78 -6.55 13.12
CA ILE A 44 -13.10 -7.20 13.07
C ILE A 44 -13.83 -7.18 14.42
N ALA A 45 -13.09 -7.01 15.51
CA ALA A 45 -13.57 -6.93 16.89
C ALA A 45 -12.70 -5.93 17.66
N ASP A 46 -13.04 -5.68 18.93
CA ASP A 46 -12.21 -4.87 19.83
C ASP A 46 -10.84 -5.52 20.01
N LEU A 47 -9.81 -4.71 20.30
CA LEU A 47 -8.42 -5.18 20.30
C LEU A 47 -8.11 -6.17 21.42
N ASP A 48 -8.92 -6.22 22.47
CA ASP A 48 -8.85 -7.17 23.59
C ASP A 48 -9.72 -8.42 23.39
N ASP A 49 -10.48 -8.51 22.27
CA ASP A 49 -11.25 -9.69 21.94
C ASP A 49 -10.32 -10.90 21.68
N PRO A 50 -10.67 -12.12 22.14
CA PRO A 50 -9.88 -13.33 21.88
C PRO A 50 -9.56 -13.59 20.41
N VAL A 51 -10.37 -13.12 19.46
CA VAL A 51 -10.09 -13.24 18.03
C VAL A 51 -8.85 -12.43 17.60
N MET A 52 -8.58 -11.32 18.30
CA MET A 52 -7.45 -10.42 18.07
C MET A 52 -6.17 -10.86 18.79
N GLU A 53 -6.26 -11.73 19.80
CA GLU A 53 -5.10 -12.18 20.61
C GLU A 53 -3.90 -12.66 19.77
N PRO A 54 -4.07 -13.52 18.74
CA PRO A 54 -2.92 -13.97 17.95
C PRO A 54 -2.25 -12.87 17.13
N PHE A 55 -3.00 -11.80 16.80
CA PHE A 55 -2.45 -10.63 16.12
C PHE A 55 -1.71 -9.74 17.11
N MET A 56 -2.34 -9.41 18.25
CA MET A 56 -1.76 -8.56 19.29
C MET A 56 -0.49 -9.17 19.88
N ALA A 57 -0.48 -10.48 20.15
CA ALA A 57 0.68 -11.21 20.66
C ALA A 57 1.87 -11.25 19.68
N ALA A 58 1.65 -10.94 18.41
CA ALA A 58 2.69 -10.94 17.39
C ALA A 58 3.31 -9.57 17.12
N LEU A 59 2.71 -8.47 17.62
CA LEU A 59 3.12 -7.11 17.31
C LEU A 59 4.59 -6.85 17.62
N ASP A 60 5.02 -7.13 18.85
CA ASP A 60 6.40 -6.91 19.29
C ASP A 60 7.41 -7.65 18.40
N LYS A 61 7.08 -8.89 18.02
CA LYS A 61 7.93 -9.71 17.16
C LYS A 61 8.01 -9.14 15.74
N VAL A 62 6.90 -8.68 15.19
CA VAL A 62 6.84 -8.08 13.86
C VAL A 62 7.56 -6.73 13.84
N ASN A 63 7.40 -5.92 14.89
CA ASN A 63 8.07 -4.65 15.07
C ASN A 63 9.60 -4.82 15.19
N ALA A 64 10.06 -5.75 16.04
CA ALA A 64 11.48 -6.07 16.16
C ALA A 64 12.07 -6.61 14.85
N LEU A 65 11.29 -7.35 14.07
CA LEU A 65 11.69 -7.83 12.75
C LEU A 65 11.83 -6.69 11.74
N ALA A 66 10.96 -5.68 11.78
CA ALA A 66 11.13 -4.47 10.97
C ALA A 66 12.42 -3.76 11.35
N GLU A 67 12.66 -3.53 12.65
CA GLU A 67 13.84 -2.83 13.17
C GLU A 67 15.16 -3.53 12.84
N ALA A 68 15.14 -4.86 12.71
CA ALA A 68 16.30 -5.66 12.32
C ALA A 68 16.45 -5.85 10.80
N SER A 69 15.50 -5.37 10.00
CA SER A 69 15.53 -5.52 8.54
C SER A 69 16.47 -4.52 7.89
N ALA A 70 17.11 -4.93 6.78
CA ALA A 70 17.90 -4.02 5.96
C ALA A 70 17.05 -2.82 5.52
N GLY A 71 17.67 -1.64 5.45
CA GLY A 71 17.02 -0.41 5.01
C GLY A 71 15.93 0.12 5.95
N PHE A 72 15.72 -0.45 7.14
CA PHE A 72 14.81 0.13 8.13
C PHE A 72 15.36 1.45 8.67
N VAL A 73 14.54 2.50 8.69
CA VAL A 73 14.94 3.83 9.19
C VAL A 73 14.14 4.23 10.43
N TRP A 74 12.82 4.06 10.41
CA TRP A 74 11.94 4.50 11.48
C TRP A 74 10.58 3.79 11.42
N ARG A 75 9.87 3.73 12.56
CA ARG A 75 8.44 3.40 12.62
C ARG A 75 7.73 4.25 13.66
N MET A 76 6.42 4.41 13.47
CA MET A 76 5.55 5.04 14.46
C MET A 76 5.44 4.16 15.71
N GLN A 77 5.49 4.80 16.87
CA GLN A 77 5.41 4.18 18.20
C GLN A 77 4.56 5.09 19.09
N ASP A 78 3.68 4.50 19.90
CA ASP A 78 2.99 5.13 21.01
C ASP A 78 3.77 4.92 22.33
N GLU A 79 3.19 5.35 23.45
CA GLU A 79 3.80 5.22 24.79
C GLU A 79 4.09 3.76 25.19
N THR A 80 3.40 2.79 24.57
CA THR A 80 3.60 1.36 24.78
C THR A 80 4.61 0.74 23.80
N GLY A 81 5.13 1.53 22.85
CA GLY A 81 6.02 1.07 21.79
C GLY A 81 5.30 0.32 20.65
N ASN A 82 4.01 0.05 20.81
CA ASN A 82 3.11 -0.41 19.75
C ASN A 82 2.43 0.80 19.13
N ASN A 83 1.55 0.61 18.15
CA ASN A 83 0.87 1.75 17.54
C ASN A 83 -0.58 1.39 17.23
N THR A 84 -1.27 0.97 18.28
CA THR A 84 -2.67 0.50 18.20
C THR A 84 -3.66 1.52 18.76
N GLY A 85 -3.20 2.73 19.09
CA GLY A 85 -4.05 3.84 19.47
C GLY A 85 -4.96 4.31 18.33
N THR A 86 -6.07 4.93 18.70
CA THR A 86 -7.10 5.46 17.81
C THR A 86 -6.56 6.68 17.03
N TYR A 87 -6.30 6.54 15.72
CA TYR A 87 -5.52 7.54 14.95
C TYR A 87 -6.25 8.28 13.83
N LEU A 88 -7.46 7.85 13.46
CA LEU A 88 -8.13 8.30 12.24
C LEU A 88 -9.57 8.77 12.48
N ASN A 89 -10.24 8.18 13.46
CA ASN A 89 -11.57 8.53 13.94
C ASN A 89 -11.73 8.02 15.38
N ASP A 90 -12.83 8.30 16.06
CA ASP A 90 -13.09 7.78 17.41
C ASP A 90 -13.45 6.27 17.45
N ASP A 91 -13.15 5.48 16.41
CA ASP A 91 -13.37 4.01 16.41
C ASP A 91 -12.14 3.31 17.02
N PRO A 92 -12.28 2.67 18.20
CA PRO A 92 -11.17 2.00 18.89
C PRO A 92 -10.63 0.79 18.13
N ARG A 93 -11.31 0.32 17.08
CA ARG A 93 -10.85 -0.79 16.23
C ARG A 93 -9.98 -0.33 15.07
N GLN A 94 -9.83 0.99 14.86
CA GLN A 94 -8.94 1.49 13.82
C GLN A 94 -7.49 1.51 14.31
N ILE A 95 -6.66 0.80 13.55
CA ILE A 95 -5.22 0.73 13.74
C ILE A 95 -4.56 1.45 12.56
N ALA A 96 -3.61 2.33 12.85
CA ALA A 96 -2.69 2.85 11.84
C ALA A 96 -1.28 2.36 12.15
N ASN A 97 -0.45 2.18 11.14
CA ASN A 97 1.00 2.11 11.32
C ASN A 97 1.68 2.92 10.23
N MET A 98 2.91 3.34 10.53
CA MET A 98 3.77 4.04 9.59
C MET A 98 5.20 3.59 9.80
N SER A 99 5.95 3.57 8.72
CA SER A 99 7.38 3.27 8.73
C SER A 99 8.11 4.02 7.62
N VAL A 100 9.42 4.14 7.78
CA VAL A 100 10.33 4.75 6.81
C VAL A 100 11.43 3.76 6.47
N TRP A 101 11.73 3.66 5.18
CA TRP A 101 12.68 2.72 4.61
C TRP A 101 13.63 3.42 3.65
N GLU A 102 14.88 2.98 3.61
CA GLU A 102 15.90 3.48 2.68
C GLU A 102 15.50 3.26 1.23
N THR A 103 14.97 2.08 0.90
CA THR A 103 14.55 1.75 -0.46
C THR A 103 13.22 0.98 -0.51
N PRO A 104 12.50 1.06 -1.64
CA PRO A 104 11.33 0.21 -1.87
C PRO A 104 11.63 -1.29 -1.87
N ALA A 105 12.84 -1.68 -2.27
CA ALA A 105 13.24 -3.08 -2.32
C ALA A 105 13.36 -3.66 -0.91
N ASP A 106 13.96 -2.91 0.01
CA ASP A 106 14.08 -3.27 1.42
C ASP A 106 12.70 -3.41 2.08
N PHE A 107 11.83 -2.42 1.86
CA PHE A 107 10.47 -2.46 2.39
C PHE A 107 9.68 -3.65 1.81
N ARG A 108 9.77 -3.90 0.50
CA ARG A 108 9.12 -5.05 -0.15
C ARG A 108 9.61 -6.37 0.45
N PHE A 109 10.92 -6.49 0.69
CA PHE A 109 11.50 -7.67 1.32
C PHE A 109 10.93 -7.87 2.72
N TYR A 110 10.89 -6.83 3.56
CA TYR A 110 10.28 -6.91 4.88
C TYR A 110 8.83 -7.38 4.80
N VAL A 111 8.01 -6.74 3.95
CA VAL A 111 6.56 -7.00 3.89
C VAL A 111 6.23 -8.43 3.44
N TYR A 112 6.95 -8.97 2.46
CA TYR A 112 6.57 -10.22 1.79
C TYR A 112 7.51 -11.40 2.04
N ASN A 113 8.79 -11.16 2.32
CA ASN A 113 9.82 -12.19 2.42
C ASN A 113 10.24 -12.50 3.86
N THR A 114 9.55 -11.91 4.85
CA THR A 114 9.75 -12.20 6.26
C THR A 114 8.49 -12.80 6.91
N ALA A 115 8.52 -13.03 8.22
CA ALA A 115 7.34 -13.49 8.96
C ALA A 115 6.13 -12.54 8.82
N HIS A 116 6.34 -11.26 8.50
CA HIS A 116 5.26 -10.31 8.21
C HIS A 116 4.35 -10.79 7.05
N GLY A 117 4.91 -11.44 6.03
CA GLY A 117 4.15 -11.95 4.88
C GLY A 117 3.10 -12.99 5.26
N ALA A 118 3.28 -13.73 6.36
CA ALA A 118 2.28 -14.67 6.86
C ALA A 118 1.04 -13.95 7.44
N PHE A 119 1.22 -12.79 8.08
CA PHE A 119 0.13 -11.94 8.56
C PHE A 119 -0.63 -11.34 7.39
N MET A 120 0.09 -10.86 6.36
CA MET A 120 -0.54 -10.31 5.15
C MET A 120 -1.46 -11.32 4.45
N LYS A 121 -1.06 -12.59 4.39
CA LYS A 121 -1.87 -13.70 3.82
C LYS A 121 -3.11 -14.02 4.64
N ARG A 122 -3.09 -13.73 5.95
CA ARG A 122 -4.16 -14.06 6.91
C ARG A 122 -4.90 -12.83 7.43
N ARG A 123 -4.65 -11.64 6.87
CA ARG A 123 -5.17 -10.35 7.35
C ARG A 123 -6.69 -10.33 7.52
N ALA A 124 -7.43 -11.06 6.67
CA ALA A 124 -8.88 -11.18 6.75
C ALA A 124 -9.40 -11.88 8.02
N ARG A 125 -8.52 -12.54 8.80
CA ARG A 125 -8.87 -13.10 10.12
C ARG A 125 -8.97 -12.04 11.22
N TRP A 126 -8.40 -10.86 10.98
CA TRP A 126 -8.29 -9.80 12.00
C TRP A 126 -8.82 -8.46 11.51
N PHE A 127 -8.86 -8.23 10.20
CA PHE A 127 -9.23 -6.94 9.62
C PHE A 127 -10.38 -7.04 8.63
N VAL A 128 -11.26 -6.05 8.69
CA VAL A 128 -12.35 -5.85 7.76
C VAL A 128 -11.77 -5.51 6.37
N PRO A 129 -12.22 -6.20 5.30
CA PRO A 129 -11.85 -5.83 3.93
C PRO A 129 -12.30 -4.40 3.61
N SER A 130 -11.45 -3.63 2.93
CA SER A 130 -11.76 -2.27 2.50
C SER A 130 -11.92 -2.21 0.99
N GLU A 131 -12.94 -1.49 0.52
CA GLU A 131 -13.15 -1.17 -0.89
C GLU A 131 -12.31 0.04 -1.35
N VAL A 132 -11.81 0.82 -0.40
CA VAL A 132 -10.93 1.97 -0.65
C VAL A 132 -9.48 1.65 -0.26
N PRO A 133 -8.48 2.35 -0.84
CA PRO A 133 -7.10 2.22 -0.43
C PRO A 133 -6.93 2.35 1.09
N THR A 134 -6.20 1.42 1.69
CA THR A 134 -5.82 1.42 3.12
C THR A 134 -4.34 1.71 3.33
N PHE A 135 -3.59 1.78 2.25
CA PHE A 135 -2.14 1.87 2.27
C PHE A 135 -1.69 2.90 1.25
N ALA A 136 -0.76 3.75 1.64
CA ALA A 136 -0.13 4.71 0.77
C ALA A 136 1.36 4.81 1.08
N ILE A 137 2.13 5.09 0.03
CA ILE A 137 3.56 5.37 0.09
C ILE A 137 3.87 6.69 -0.61
N TRP A 138 4.93 7.35 -0.14
CA TRP A 138 5.43 8.59 -0.72
C TRP A 138 6.92 8.78 -0.41
N TRP A 139 7.55 9.68 -1.15
CA TRP A 139 8.95 10.04 -0.94
C TRP A 139 9.08 11.13 0.13
N ILE A 140 10.05 10.98 1.02
CA ILE A 140 10.47 12.00 1.98
C ILE A 140 11.97 12.24 1.89
N ALA A 141 12.44 13.45 2.20
CA ALA A 141 13.89 13.69 2.27
C ALA A 141 14.52 12.85 3.40
N ALA A 142 15.71 12.30 3.16
CA ALA A 142 16.43 11.51 4.17
C ALA A 142 16.63 12.32 5.46
N GLY A 143 16.41 11.68 6.61
CA GLY A 143 16.40 12.33 7.92
C GLY A 143 15.07 12.97 8.31
N THR A 144 14.06 12.96 7.44
CA THR A 144 12.70 13.39 7.78
C THR A 144 11.96 12.27 8.50
N VAL A 145 11.20 12.62 9.54
CA VAL A 145 10.23 11.73 10.20
C VAL A 145 8.82 12.24 9.90
N PRO A 146 7.98 11.46 9.20
CA PRO A 146 6.63 11.89 8.86
C PRO A 146 5.74 11.89 10.11
N THR A 147 4.75 12.79 10.12
CA THR A 147 3.73 12.80 11.16
C THR A 147 2.55 11.92 10.76
N LEU A 148 1.80 11.42 11.75
CA LEU A 148 0.53 10.75 11.49
C LEU A 148 -0.41 11.61 10.63
N ALA A 149 -0.57 12.89 10.97
CA ALA A 149 -1.44 13.80 10.23
C ALA A 149 -1.04 13.91 8.74
N GLU A 150 0.27 13.91 8.45
CA GLU A 150 0.76 13.84 7.08
C GLU A 150 0.38 12.52 6.41
N GLY A 151 0.65 11.38 7.05
CA GLY A 151 0.31 10.07 6.50
C GLY A 151 -1.19 9.94 6.18
N VAL A 152 -2.06 10.39 7.09
CA VAL A 152 -3.52 10.42 6.86
C VAL A 152 -3.85 11.31 5.66
N ALA A 153 -3.27 12.51 5.57
CA ALA A 153 -3.51 13.40 4.45
C ALA A 153 -3.05 12.79 3.10
N ARG A 154 -1.95 12.04 3.08
CA ARG A 154 -1.42 11.33 1.92
C ARG A 154 -2.36 10.20 1.48
N LEU A 155 -2.82 9.39 2.43
CA LEU A 155 -3.78 8.32 2.15
C LEU A 155 -5.11 8.88 1.63
N GLU A 156 -5.62 9.94 2.23
CA GLU A 156 -6.84 10.62 1.78
C GLU A 156 -6.66 11.24 0.39
N LYS A 157 -5.47 11.77 0.07
CA LYS A 157 -5.16 12.22 -1.28
C LYS A 157 -5.22 11.07 -2.29
N LEU A 158 -4.61 9.92 -1.98
CA LEU A 158 -4.67 8.73 -2.83
C LEU A 158 -6.11 8.25 -3.05
N ARG A 159 -6.95 8.26 -2.02
CA ARG A 159 -8.37 7.89 -2.11
C ARG A 159 -9.17 8.80 -3.05
N ARG A 160 -8.90 10.11 -3.02
CA ARG A 160 -9.63 11.10 -3.83
C ARG A 160 -9.12 11.20 -5.26
N ASP A 161 -7.80 11.26 -5.43
CA ASP A 161 -7.16 11.67 -6.68
C ASP A 161 -6.61 10.47 -7.47
N GLY A 162 -6.55 9.28 -6.84
CA GLY A 162 -5.76 8.16 -7.33
C GLY A 162 -4.25 8.39 -7.13
N PRO A 163 -3.39 7.54 -7.72
CA PRO A 163 -1.95 7.64 -7.56
C PRO A 163 -1.38 8.94 -8.12
N THR A 164 -0.61 9.64 -7.31
CA THR A 164 0.14 10.86 -7.67
C THR A 164 1.55 10.78 -7.10
N ALA A 165 2.48 11.63 -7.55
CA ALA A 165 3.84 11.66 -7.00
C ALA A 165 3.87 11.95 -5.49
N ASP A 166 2.80 12.58 -4.98
CA ASP A 166 2.59 12.89 -3.57
C ASP A 166 2.09 11.71 -2.74
N ALA A 167 1.40 10.74 -3.32
CA ALA A 167 0.87 9.58 -2.63
C ALA A 167 0.45 8.51 -3.64
N PHE A 168 0.99 7.31 -3.49
CA PHE A 168 0.79 6.22 -4.45
C PHE A 168 0.85 4.85 -3.77
N GLY A 169 0.65 3.77 -4.54
CA GLY A 169 0.72 2.40 -4.06
C GLY A 169 1.85 1.60 -4.72
N TRP A 170 1.90 0.30 -4.45
CA TRP A 170 2.94 -0.61 -4.97
C TRP A 170 3.07 -0.59 -6.49
N ASP A 171 1.96 -0.38 -7.21
CA ASP A 171 1.91 -0.41 -8.67
C ASP A 171 2.64 0.76 -9.34
N GLN A 172 2.98 1.80 -8.57
CA GLN A 172 3.71 2.97 -9.05
C GLN A 172 5.19 2.97 -8.64
N LEU A 173 5.65 1.91 -7.97
CA LEU A 173 7.08 1.71 -7.70
C LEU A 173 7.76 1.03 -8.89
N PRO A 174 9.05 1.33 -9.13
CA PRO A 174 9.82 0.55 -10.09
C PRO A 174 9.89 -0.92 -9.67
N ALA A 175 9.90 -1.80 -10.68
CA ALA A 175 9.99 -3.25 -10.51
C ALA A 175 11.34 -3.69 -9.95
#